data_AF-A0A7S0TJX1-F1
#
_entry.id   AF-A0A7S0TJX1-F1
#
_cell.length_a   1.000
_cell.length_b   1.000
_cell.length_c   1.000
_cell.angle_alpha   90.00
_cell.angle_beta   90.00
_cell.angle_gamma   90.00
#
_symmetry.space_group_name_H-M   'P 1'
#
loop_
_entity.id
_entity.type
_entity.pdbx_description
1 polymer ?
#
loop_
_entity_poly.entity_id
_entity_poly.type
_entity_poly.pdbx_seq_one_letter_code
_entity_poly.pdbx_strand_id
1 'polypeptide(L)'
;GHRAGGDSKQAASSRLAPEGWVNAVSERMLQTEGPRMSINVALARSSKTILSMVASNLNWIEREKEETRACLHWVVTPEEVEERLLQRKPNQRMSRIPGMYTLCGKVKFAELFRLLQRREPGMFDFIPKTGIVHEDPEEELRSIVGRGYGILKPDEGTQGDGIYLVKDVDEIKRRMDCIHVESAVLQSYIKRPMLLNGHKFDFRVYVLILSLEPLRVFLSHEGL
;
A
#
# COMPACT_ATOMS: atom_id res chain seq x y z
N GLY A 1 -35.58 -21.13 40.17
CA GLY A 1 -34.58 -20.13 39.74
C GLY A 1 -34.18 -20.45 38.31
N HIS A 2 -34.38 -19.55 37.34
CA HIS A 2 -33.35 -18.60 36.86
C HIS A 2 -32.17 -19.35 36.19
N ARG A 3 -31.78 -19.17 34.92
CA ARG A 3 -32.08 -18.19 33.86
C ARG A 3 -31.73 -18.80 32.49
N ALA A 4 -32.30 -18.19 31.45
CA ALA A 4 -31.97 -18.33 30.04
C ALA A 4 -30.48 -18.11 29.72
N GLY A 5 -29.98 -18.83 28.73
CA GLY A 5 -28.77 -18.53 27.98
C GLY A 5 -29.08 -18.75 26.50
N GLY A 6 -29.34 -17.65 25.78
CA GLY A 6 -29.56 -17.67 24.34
C GLY A 6 -28.24 -17.58 23.60
N ASP A 7 -28.01 -18.53 22.69
CA ASP A 7 -26.91 -18.45 21.73
C ASP A 7 -27.33 -17.58 20.54
N SER A 8 -26.99 -16.30 20.60
CA SER A 8 -27.00 -15.41 19.45
C SER A 8 -25.78 -15.68 18.58
N LYS A 9 -25.94 -16.49 17.53
CA LYS A 9 -25.02 -16.51 16.39
C LYS A 9 -25.16 -15.19 15.62
N GLN A 10 -24.30 -14.21 15.92
CA GLN A 10 -24.14 -13.03 15.08
C GLN A 10 -23.35 -13.42 13.82
N ALA A 11 -24.08 -13.65 12.72
CA ALA A 11 -23.50 -13.71 11.40
C ALA A 11 -22.94 -12.32 11.05
N ALA A 12 -21.62 -12.24 10.84
CA ALA A 12 -20.99 -11.06 10.26
C ALA A 12 -21.45 -10.93 8.80
N SER A 13 -22.50 -10.15 8.59
CA SER A 13 -22.99 -9.75 7.27
C SER A 13 -21.94 -8.85 6.60
N SER A 14 -21.13 -9.42 5.70
CA SER A 14 -20.35 -8.64 4.74
C SER A 14 -21.32 -7.88 3.82
N ARG A 15 -21.60 -6.62 4.14
CA ARG A 15 -22.33 -5.74 3.23
C ARG A 15 -21.38 -5.36 2.10
N LEU A 16 -21.40 -6.15 1.03
CA LEU A 16 -20.95 -5.69 -0.28
C LEU A 16 -21.77 -4.44 -0.62
N ALA A 17 -21.12 -3.34 -1.02
CA ALA A 17 -21.84 -2.17 -1.48
C ALA A 17 -22.65 -2.57 -2.73
N PRO A 18 -23.97 -2.29 -2.77
CA PRO A 18 -24.79 -2.57 -3.94
C PRO A 18 -24.20 -1.92 -5.21
N GLU A 19 -24.31 -2.62 -6.35
CA GLU A 19 -23.79 -2.24 -7.68
C GLU A 19 -24.23 -0.84 -8.19
N GLY A 20 -25.14 -0.15 -7.49
CA GLY A 20 -25.57 1.22 -7.78
C GLY A 20 -24.82 2.34 -7.04
N TRP A 21 -23.93 2.04 -6.10
CA TRP A 21 -23.31 3.08 -5.25
C TRP A 21 -22.34 4.00 -6.00
N VAL A 22 -21.57 3.48 -6.95
CA VAL A 22 -20.59 4.29 -7.71
C VAL A 22 -21.30 5.33 -8.59
N ASN A 23 -22.42 4.93 -9.20
CA ASN A 23 -23.28 5.83 -9.98
C ASN A 23 -23.99 6.83 -9.07
N ALA A 24 -24.52 6.38 -7.93
CA ALA A 24 -25.21 7.25 -6.97
C ALA A 24 -24.30 8.29 -6.29
N VAL A 25 -23.02 7.97 -6.04
CA VAL A 25 -22.04 8.93 -5.50
C VAL A 25 -21.69 9.97 -6.57
N SER A 26 -21.48 9.53 -7.83
CA SER A 26 -21.23 10.44 -8.95
C SER A 26 -22.41 11.39 -9.18
N GLU A 27 -23.64 10.88 -9.20
CA GLU A 27 -24.86 11.68 -9.36
C GLU A 27 -25.11 12.62 -8.17
N ARG A 28 -24.90 12.18 -6.92
CA ARG A 28 -25.03 13.06 -5.74
C ARG A 28 -23.95 14.14 -5.69
N MET A 29 -22.71 13.83 -6.07
CA MET A 29 -21.63 14.84 -6.11
C MET A 29 -21.83 15.87 -7.21
N LEU A 30 -22.49 15.50 -8.32
CA LEU A 30 -22.89 16.43 -9.38
C LEU A 30 -24.05 17.36 -8.98
N GLN A 31 -24.83 16.99 -7.96
CA GLN A 31 -26.02 17.74 -7.50
C GLN A 31 -25.75 18.70 -6.33
N THR A 32 -24.55 18.75 -5.75
CA THR A 32 -24.28 19.66 -4.61
C THR A 32 -23.91 21.07 -5.09
N GLU A 33 -24.73 22.07 -4.75
CA GLU A 33 -24.47 23.52 -4.89
C GLU A 33 -23.36 24.03 -3.94
N GLY A 34 -22.30 23.25 -3.73
CA GLY A 34 -21.12 23.64 -2.97
C GLY A 34 -20.07 24.34 -3.83
N PRO A 35 -19.08 25.02 -3.22
CA PRO A 35 -17.95 25.56 -3.96
C PRO A 35 -17.23 24.43 -4.72
N ARG A 36 -17.02 24.65 -6.01
CA ARG A 36 -16.38 23.70 -6.93
C ARG A 36 -14.99 23.32 -6.39
N MET A 37 -14.79 22.02 -6.12
CA MET A 37 -13.52 21.50 -5.63
C MET A 37 -12.40 21.78 -6.65
N SER A 38 -11.17 21.91 -6.16
CA SER A 38 -10.01 22.16 -7.01
C SER A 38 -8.85 21.23 -6.68
N ILE A 39 -8.11 20.83 -7.71
CA ILE A 39 -6.95 19.94 -7.62
C ILE A 39 -5.74 20.58 -8.28
N ASN A 40 -4.59 20.56 -7.61
CA ASN A 40 -3.31 20.90 -8.20
C ASN A 40 -2.60 19.61 -8.65
N VAL A 41 -2.34 19.50 -9.96
CA VAL A 41 -1.69 18.33 -10.58
C VAL A 41 -0.30 18.65 -11.15
N ALA A 42 0.27 19.81 -10.80
CA ALA A 42 1.48 20.32 -11.43
C ALA A 42 2.72 19.43 -11.21
N LEU A 43 2.73 18.65 -10.13
CA LEU A 43 3.79 17.70 -9.77
C LEU A 43 3.51 16.28 -10.29
N ALA A 44 2.30 16.01 -10.79
CA ALA A 44 1.82 14.68 -11.13
C ALA A 44 2.20 14.24 -12.56
N ARG A 45 3.46 14.42 -12.99
CA ARG A 45 3.86 14.27 -14.42
C ARG A 45 3.41 12.95 -15.06
N SER A 46 3.60 11.82 -14.38
CA SER A 46 3.26 10.49 -14.89
C SER A 46 1.77 10.15 -14.84
N SER A 47 0.99 10.89 -14.05
CA SER A 47 -0.45 10.63 -13.82
C SER A 47 -1.34 11.79 -14.26
N LYS A 48 -0.77 12.89 -14.79
CA LYS A 48 -1.49 14.12 -15.14
C LYS A 48 -2.68 13.83 -16.04
N THR A 49 -2.49 13.06 -17.11
CA THR A 49 -3.57 12.74 -18.06
C THR A 49 -4.79 12.13 -17.38
N ILE A 50 -4.58 11.11 -16.54
CA ILE A 50 -5.68 10.44 -15.82
C ILE A 50 -6.30 11.38 -14.79
N LEU A 51 -5.49 12.15 -14.07
CA LEU A 51 -5.99 13.10 -13.07
C LEU A 51 -6.80 14.23 -13.70
N SER A 52 -6.39 14.75 -14.85
CA SER A 52 -7.14 15.76 -15.61
C SER A 52 -8.49 15.19 -16.11
N MET A 53 -8.50 13.94 -16.58
CA MET A 53 -9.76 13.26 -16.96
C MET A 53 -10.70 13.12 -15.76
N VAL A 54 -10.19 12.66 -14.61
CA VAL A 54 -10.97 12.53 -13.37
C VAL A 54 -11.48 13.90 -12.89
N ALA A 55 -10.62 14.92 -12.91
CA ALA A 55 -11.00 16.27 -12.52
C ALA A 55 -12.12 16.83 -13.41
N SER A 56 -12.04 16.62 -14.73
CA SER A 56 -13.09 17.00 -15.66
C SER A 56 -14.41 16.29 -15.35
N ASN A 57 -14.38 14.97 -15.19
CA ASN A 57 -15.57 14.15 -14.89
C ASN A 57 -16.24 14.51 -13.57
N LEU A 58 -15.46 14.88 -12.55
CA LEU A 58 -15.97 15.31 -11.25
C LEU A 58 -16.34 16.80 -11.21
N ASN A 59 -16.24 17.50 -12.34
CA ASN A 59 -16.44 18.95 -12.42
C ASN A 59 -15.54 19.70 -11.41
N TRP A 60 -14.27 19.31 -11.27
CA TRP A 60 -13.28 20.01 -10.44
C TRP A 60 -12.53 21.06 -11.26
N ILE A 61 -11.88 22.00 -10.57
CA ILE A 61 -11.02 23.01 -11.19
C ILE A 61 -9.57 22.52 -11.11
N GLU A 62 -8.95 22.24 -12.25
CA GLU A 62 -7.52 21.95 -12.33
C GLU A 62 -6.71 23.24 -12.14
N ARG A 63 -5.71 23.18 -11.27
CA ARG A 63 -4.77 24.28 -11.00
C ARG A 63 -3.36 23.86 -11.42
N GLU A 64 -2.63 24.80 -12.01
CA GLU A 64 -1.26 24.57 -12.47
C GLU A 64 -0.21 25.00 -11.43
N LYS A 65 1.06 25.07 -11.87
CA LYS A 65 2.23 25.32 -11.02
C LYS A 65 2.06 26.65 -10.27
N GLU A 66 2.60 26.70 -9.05
CA GLU A 66 2.61 27.87 -8.14
C GLU A 66 1.28 28.20 -7.43
N GLU A 67 0.13 27.65 -7.85
CA GLU A 67 -1.14 27.99 -7.19
C GLU A 67 -1.36 27.20 -5.88
N THR A 68 -1.27 27.91 -4.76
CA THR A 68 -1.46 27.39 -3.39
C THR A 68 -2.91 27.39 -2.93
N ARG A 69 -3.88 27.69 -3.81
CA ARG A 69 -5.30 27.79 -3.44
C ARG A 69 -6.10 26.51 -3.65
N ALA A 70 -5.49 25.44 -4.17
CA ALA A 70 -6.19 24.20 -4.43
C ALA A 70 -6.68 23.53 -3.14
N CYS A 71 -7.84 22.87 -3.21
CA CYS A 71 -8.38 22.09 -2.10
C CYS A 71 -7.62 20.77 -1.91
N LEU A 72 -7.19 20.15 -3.01
CA LEU A 72 -6.36 18.94 -3.03
C LEU A 72 -5.06 19.21 -3.79
N HIS A 73 -3.93 18.89 -3.18
CA HIS A 73 -2.63 18.89 -3.83
C HIS A 73 -2.19 17.46 -4.13
N TRP A 74 -2.00 17.17 -5.41
CA TRP A 74 -1.47 15.88 -5.83
C TRP A 74 0.06 15.90 -5.78
N VAL A 75 0.60 15.34 -4.71
CA VAL A 75 2.03 15.21 -4.43
C VAL A 75 2.50 13.79 -4.74
N VAL A 76 3.73 13.66 -5.22
CA VAL A 76 4.30 12.40 -5.72
C VAL A 76 5.48 11.95 -4.88
N THR A 77 6.46 12.82 -4.63
CA THR A 77 7.70 12.47 -3.92
C THR A 77 7.63 12.79 -2.42
N PRO A 78 8.48 12.17 -1.57
CA PRO A 78 8.57 12.51 -0.15
C PRO A 78 8.87 13.99 0.10
N GLU A 79 9.77 14.58 -0.67
CA GLU A 79 10.18 15.99 -0.53
C GLU A 79 9.01 16.92 -0.82
N GLU A 80 8.23 16.63 -1.87
CA GLU A 80 7.02 17.38 -2.21
C GLU A 80 5.95 17.29 -1.12
N VAL A 81 5.86 16.15 -0.41
CA VAL A 81 4.96 15.97 0.73
C VAL A 81 5.39 16.85 1.90
N GLU A 82 6.68 16.86 2.23
CA GLU A 82 7.23 17.66 3.34
C GLU A 82 7.09 19.16 3.09
N GLU A 83 7.49 19.64 1.91
CA GLU A 83 7.34 21.05 1.52
C GLU A 83 5.88 21.50 1.61
N ARG A 84 4.96 20.66 1.09
CA ARG A 84 3.54 20.98 1.12
C ARG A 84 2.98 20.98 2.53
N LEU A 85 3.41 20.05 3.38
CA LEU A 85 2.95 19.94 4.76
C LEU A 85 3.24 21.22 5.56
N LEU A 86 4.43 21.81 5.37
CA LEU A 86 4.85 23.05 6.03
C LEU A 86 4.01 24.28 5.62
N GLN A 87 3.47 24.27 4.39
CA GLN A 87 2.72 25.40 3.82
C GLN A 87 1.19 25.20 3.84
N ARG A 88 0.71 24.05 4.32
CA ARG A 88 -0.68 23.61 4.19
C ARG A 88 -1.63 24.43 5.06
N LYS A 89 -2.70 24.95 4.46
CA LYS A 89 -3.82 25.57 5.20
C LYS A 89 -4.83 24.52 5.70
N PRO A 90 -5.62 24.80 6.75
CA PRO A 90 -6.55 23.82 7.34
C PRO A 90 -7.48 23.12 6.34
N ASN A 91 -8.00 23.84 5.35
CA ASN A 91 -8.95 23.32 4.35
C ASN A 91 -8.28 22.63 3.15
N GLN A 92 -6.97 22.39 3.21
CA GLN A 92 -6.22 21.76 2.12
C GLN A 92 -5.83 20.34 2.48
N ARG A 93 -5.85 19.48 1.46
CA ARG A 93 -5.53 18.05 1.57
C ARG A 93 -4.39 17.70 0.60
N MET A 94 -3.73 16.58 0.89
CA MET A 94 -2.67 16.01 0.05
C MET A 94 -3.04 14.58 -0.34
N SER A 95 -2.59 14.13 -1.51
CA SER A 95 -2.80 12.76 -2.01
C SER A 95 -1.97 11.69 -1.28
N ARG A 96 -1.07 12.10 -0.37
CA ARG A 96 -0.15 11.23 0.36
C ARG A 96 -0.16 11.58 1.85
N ILE A 97 0.01 10.57 2.68
CA ILE A 97 0.22 10.70 4.12
C ILE A 97 1.73 10.84 4.36
N PRO A 98 2.19 11.84 5.13
CA PRO A 98 3.61 11.98 5.49
C PRO A 98 4.17 10.71 6.13
N GLY A 99 5.41 10.34 5.77
CA GLY A 99 6.08 9.12 6.27
C GLY A 99 5.61 7.80 5.64
N MET A 100 4.53 7.79 4.84
CA MET A 100 4.03 6.56 4.23
C MET A 100 5.03 5.93 3.25
N TYR A 101 5.80 6.75 2.53
CA TYR A 101 6.82 6.25 1.61
C TYR A 101 7.86 5.39 2.34
N THR A 102 8.38 5.90 3.46
CA THR A 102 9.33 5.19 4.32
C THR A 102 8.70 3.94 4.93
N LEU A 103 7.47 4.03 5.43
CA LEU A 103 6.76 2.91 6.05
C LEU A 103 6.49 1.76 5.07
N CYS A 104 6.20 2.10 3.81
CA CYS A 104 5.95 1.13 2.74
C CYS A 104 7.24 0.61 2.06
N GLY A 105 8.42 1.09 2.47
CA GLY A 105 9.70 0.52 2.06
C GLY A 105 9.81 -0.94 2.50
N LYS A 106 10.46 -1.80 1.69
CA LYS A 106 10.37 -3.25 1.88
C LYS A 106 10.94 -3.66 3.23
N VAL A 107 12.10 -3.10 3.59
CA VAL A 107 12.78 -3.38 4.86
C VAL A 107 11.99 -2.85 6.05
N LYS A 108 11.58 -1.57 6.03
CA LYS A 108 10.78 -0.96 7.12
C LYS A 108 9.43 -1.64 7.31
N PHE A 109 8.78 -2.05 6.24
CA PHE A 109 7.57 -2.84 6.30
C PHE A 109 7.82 -4.20 6.94
N ALA A 110 8.91 -4.90 6.57
CA ALA A 110 9.28 -6.17 7.18
C ALA A 110 9.60 -6.03 8.68
N GLU A 111 10.36 -5.01 9.09
CA GLU A 111 10.63 -4.70 10.51
C GLU A 111 9.33 -4.55 11.31
N LEU A 112 8.40 -3.72 10.81
CA LEU A 112 7.13 -3.46 11.46
C LEU A 112 6.29 -4.74 11.58
N PHE A 113 6.12 -5.50 10.49
CA PHE A 113 5.27 -6.70 10.53
C PHE A 113 5.87 -7.81 11.38
N ARG A 114 7.22 -7.95 11.42
CA ARG A 114 7.88 -8.89 12.35
C ARG A 114 7.61 -8.50 13.81
N LEU A 115 7.62 -7.20 14.13
CA LEU A 115 7.25 -6.73 15.46
C LEU A 115 5.78 -7.06 15.79
N LEU A 116 4.87 -6.82 14.85
CA LEU A 116 3.44 -7.11 15.02
C LEU A 116 3.16 -8.61 15.15
N GLN A 117 3.83 -9.47 14.37
CA GLN A 117 3.74 -10.94 14.48
C GLN A 117 4.20 -11.46 15.85
N ARG A 118 5.25 -10.86 16.43
CA ARG A 118 5.69 -11.22 17.79
C ARG A 118 4.71 -10.77 18.86
N ARG A 119 4.08 -9.60 18.66
CA ARG A 119 3.13 -9.03 19.62
C ARG A 119 1.77 -9.73 19.58
N GLU A 120 1.27 -10.05 18.39
CA GLU A 120 -0.04 -10.67 18.16
C GLU A 120 0.13 -11.94 17.27
N PRO A 121 0.63 -13.06 17.85
CA PRO A 121 0.77 -14.31 17.11
C PRO A 121 -0.55 -14.78 16.48
N GLY A 122 -0.52 -15.30 15.25
CA GLY A 122 -1.70 -15.78 14.54
C GLY A 122 -2.45 -14.72 13.71
N MET A 123 -2.39 -13.45 14.12
CA MET A 123 -3.12 -12.38 13.43
C MET A 123 -2.52 -12.03 12.05
N PHE A 124 -1.21 -12.22 11.90
CA PHE A 124 -0.42 -11.81 10.73
C PHE A 124 0.26 -12.99 10.01
N ASP A 125 -0.30 -14.20 10.14
CA ASP A 125 0.26 -15.43 9.55
C ASP A 125 0.15 -15.48 8.02
N PHE A 126 -0.59 -14.55 7.42
CA PHE A 126 -0.65 -14.35 5.97
C PHE A 126 0.63 -13.73 5.39
N ILE A 127 1.51 -13.17 6.23
CA ILE A 127 2.83 -12.67 5.82
C ILE A 127 3.85 -13.81 5.90
N PRO A 128 4.50 -14.21 4.78
CA PRO A 128 5.51 -15.26 4.80
C PRO A 128 6.69 -14.91 5.71
N LYS A 129 7.38 -15.92 6.27
CA LYS A 129 8.56 -15.71 7.11
C LYS A 129 9.59 -14.86 6.36
N THR A 130 9.98 -13.76 6.97
CA THR A 130 10.76 -12.68 6.37
C THR A 130 11.93 -12.33 7.29
N GLY A 131 13.10 -12.12 6.71
CA GLY A 131 14.30 -11.63 7.37
C GLY A 131 14.96 -10.50 6.58
N ILE A 132 15.82 -9.75 7.24
CA ILE A 132 16.55 -8.59 6.72
C ILE A 132 18.01 -8.99 6.59
N VAL A 133 18.52 -8.92 5.35
CA VAL A 133 19.89 -9.32 5.03
C VAL A 133 20.87 -8.31 5.66
N HIS A 134 21.98 -8.80 6.20
CA HIS A 134 22.98 -8.06 6.99
C HIS A 134 22.56 -7.61 8.40
N GLU A 135 21.27 -7.57 8.72
CA GLU A 135 20.78 -7.29 10.07
C GLU A 135 20.46 -8.56 10.87
N ASP A 136 19.80 -9.54 10.24
CA ASP A 136 19.42 -10.78 10.92
C ASP A 136 20.57 -11.80 10.96
N PRO A 137 20.63 -12.63 12.02
CA PRO A 137 21.60 -13.72 12.12
C PRO A 137 21.51 -14.68 10.93
N GLU A 138 22.65 -15.21 10.50
CA GLU A 138 22.71 -16.13 9.37
C GLU A 138 21.83 -17.38 9.57
N GLU A 139 21.68 -17.86 10.80
CA GLU A 139 20.78 -18.97 11.13
C GLU A 139 19.31 -18.67 10.79
N GLU A 140 18.86 -17.43 11.01
CA GLU A 140 17.51 -17.02 10.65
C GLU A 140 17.32 -16.99 9.13
N LEU A 141 18.32 -16.47 8.40
CA LEU A 141 18.32 -16.47 6.93
C LEU A 141 18.33 -17.90 6.38
N ARG A 142 19.16 -18.78 6.93
CA ARG A 142 19.19 -20.22 6.61
C ARG A 142 17.85 -20.88 6.86
N SER A 143 17.15 -20.51 7.93
CA SER A 143 15.83 -21.10 8.23
C SER A 143 14.75 -20.71 7.21
N ILE A 144 14.89 -19.56 6.55
CA ILE A 144 13.97 -19.08 5.51
C ILE A 144 14.17 -19.88 4.22
N VAL A 145 15.42 -20.02 3.77
CA VAL A 145 15.75 -20.80 2.56
C VAL A 145 15.77 -22.30 2.81
N GLY A 146 15.95 -22.77 4.05
CA GLY A 146 15.99 -24.20 4.39
C GLY A 146 14.68 -24.94 4.13
N ARG A 147 13.58 -24.20 3.95
CA ARG A 147 12.29 -24.74 3.53
C ARG A 147 12.10 -24.72 2.01
N GLY A 148 13.10 -24.32 1.22
CA GLY A 148 13.06 -24.29 -0.25
C GLY A 148 13.79 -23.11 -0.88
N TYR A 149 13.06 -22.26 -1.60
CA TYR A 149 13.61 -21.02 -2.13
C TYR A 149 13.18 -19.86 -1.23
N GLY A 150 14.09 -18.91 -1.04
CA GLY A 150 13.78 -17.55 -0.63
C GLY A 150 13.62 -16.66 -1.86
N ILE A 151 12.88 -15.56 -1.69
CA ILE A 151 12.86 -14.45 -2.63
C ILE A 151 13.58 -13.27 -1.99
N LEU A 152 14.69 -12.87 -2.60
CA LEU A 152 15.51 -11.73 -2.21
C LEU A 152 14.97 -10.48 -2.93
N LYS A 153 14.70 -9.42 -2.16
CA LYS A 153 14.14 -8.17 -2.65
C LYS A 153 14.96 -7.01 -2.06
N PRO A 154 15.80 -6.34 -2.86
CA PRO A 154 16.51 -5.14 -2.44
C PRO A 154 15.54 -4.06 -1.95
N ASP A 155 15.94 -3.27 -0.95
CA ASP A 155 15.09 -2.23 -0.41
C ASP A 155 14.79 -1.17 -1.49
N GLU A 156 15.85 -0.72 -2.17
CA GLU A 156 15.80 0.13 -3.35
C GLU A 156 15.53 -0.69 -4.62
N GLY A 157 14.65 -0.18 -5.48
CA GLY A 157 14.28 -0.84 -6.73
C GLY A 157 12.78 -1.02 -6.90
N THR A 158 12.32 -0.79 -8.13
CA THR A 158 10.92 -0.96 -8.56
C THR A 158 10.88 -1.86 -9.80
N GLN A 159 9.68 -2.29 -10.21
CA GLN A 159 9.47 -3.04 -11.47
C GLN A 159 10.13 -4.43 -11.58
N GLY A 160 10.63 -5.00 -10.47
CA GLY A 160 11.16 -6.36 -10.45
C GLY A 160 12.67 -6.46 -10.68
N ASP A 161 13.33 -5.33 -10.94
CA ASP A 161 14.78 -5.27 -10.99
C ASP A 161 15.38 -5.63 -9.63
N GLY A 162 16.35 -6.55 -9.65
CA GLY A 162 17.03 -7.02 -8.44
C GLY A 162 16.26 -8.06 -7.63
N ILE A 163 15.12 -8.59 -8.09
CA ILE A 163 14.42 -9.67 -7.39
C ILE A 163 14.98 -11.04 -7.80
N TYR A 164 15.48 -11.81 -6.83
CA TYR A 164 16.10 -13.12 -7.09
C TYR A 164 15.44 -14.22 -6.27
N LEU A 165 15.29 -15.39 -6.88
CA LEU A 165 15.10 -16.63 -6.11
C LEU A 165 16.48 -17.13 -5.67
N VAL A 166 16.60 -17.46 -4.40
CA VAL A 166 17.85 -17.91 -3.77
C VAL A 166 17.60 -19.17 -2.96
N LYS A 167 18.56 -20.09 -2.93
CA LYS A 167 18.41 -21.38 -2.22
C LYS A 167 19.28 -21.52 -0.97
N ASP A 168 20.30 -20.69 -0.84
CA ASP A 168 21.26 -20.73 0.26
C ASP A 168 21.82 -19.33 0.55
N VAL A 169 22.55 -19.21 1.66
CA VAL A 169 23.11 -17.93 2.11
C VAL A 169 24.24 -17.45 1.20
N ASP A 170 25.02 -18.36 0.62
CA ASP A 170 26.12 -17.98 -0.26
C ASP A 170 25.57 -17.33 -1.54
N GLU A 171 24.44 -17.80 -2.05
CA GLU A 171 23.73 -17.16 -3.14
C GLU A 171 23.19 -15.78 -2.75
N ILE A 172 22.68 -15.60 -1.53
CA ILE A 172 22.27 -14.27 -1.04
C ILE A 172 23.45 -13.30 -1.11
N LYS A 173 24.60 -13.67 -0.52
CA LYS A 173 25.80 -12.83 -0.49
C LYS A 173 26.26 -12.45 -1.90
N ARG A 174 26.40 -13.43 -2.79
CA ARG A 174 26.76 -13.19 -4.20
C ARG A 174 25.81 -12.23 -4.90
N ARG A 175 24.49 -12.37 -4.69
CA ARG A 175 23.49 -11.49 -5.32
C ARG A 175 23.58 -10.06 -4.81
N MET A 176 23.71 -9.89 -3.49
CA MET A 176 23.91 -8.57 -2.86
C MET A 176 25.16 -7.87 -3.41
N ASP A 177 26.27 -8.59 -3.54
CA ASP A 177 27.52 -8.05 -4.11
C ASP A 177 27.34 -7.65 -5.58
N CYS A 178 26.66 -8.47 -6.39
CA CYS A 178 26.42 -8.15 -7.80
C CYS A 178 25.57 -6.89 -8.00
N ILE A 179 24.54 -6.70 -7.19
CA ILE A 179 23.61 -5.57 -7.33
C ILE A 179 24.03 -4.34 -6.52
N HIS A 180 25.09 -4.44 -5.71
CA HIS A 180 25.68 -3.34 -4.94
C HIS A 180 24.64 -2.64 -4.04
N VAL A 181 23.79 -3.41 -3.36
CA VAL A 181 22.78 -2.88 -2.42
C VAL A 181 23.17 -3.20 -0.98
N GLU A 182 22.96 -2.25 -0.09
CA GLU A 182 23.34 -2.39 1.32
C GLU A 182 22.28 -3.11 2.16
N SER A 183 21.01 -3.10 1.72
CA SER A 183 19.91 -3.71 2.45
C SER A 183 18.90 -4.39 1.53
N ALA A 184 18.41 -5.54 1.98
CA ALA A 184 17.43 -6.34 1.26
C ALA A 184 16.58 -7.17 2.22
N VAL A 185 15.38 -7.49 1.77
CA VAL A 185 14.49 -8.45 2.43
C VAL A 185 14.66 -9.82 1.80
N LEU A 186 14.89 -10.83 2.64
CA LEU A 186 14.78 -12.24 2.29
C LEU A 186 13.45 -12.77 2.82
N GLN A 187 12.58 -13.25 1.94
CA GLN A 187 11.28 -13.78 2.32
C GLN A 187 11.10 -15.22 1.82
N SER A 188 10.42 -16.07 2.58
CA SER A 188 10.10 -17.43 2.15
C SER A 188 9.26 -17.40 0.86
N TYR A 189 9.67 -18.13 -0.17
CA TYR A 189 8.93 -18.17 -1.42
C TYR A 189 7.69 -19.06 -1.32
N ILE A 190 6.54 -18.55 -1.76
CA ILE A 190 5.29 -19.31 -1.83
C ILE A 190 5.37 -20.28 -3.03
N LYS A 191 5.65 -21.55 -2.74
CA LYS A 191 5.92 -22.58 -3.76
C LYS A 191 4.69 -23.05 -4.54
N ARG A 192 3.51 -22.95 -3.94
CA ARG A 192 2.24 -23.42 -4.53
C ARG A 192 1.27 -22.25 -4.63
N PRO A 193 1.55 -21.25 -5.47
CA PRO A 193 0.61 -20.15 -5.68
C PRO A 193 -0.64 -20.68 -6.37
N MET A 194 -1.75 -19.97 -6.21
CA MET A 194 -2.90 -20.17 -7.08
C MET A 194 -2.50 -19.87 -8.53
N LEU A 195 -2.96 -20.71 -9.46
CA LEU A 195 -2.67 -20.58 -10.88
C LEU A 195 -3.96 -20.30 -11.64
N LEU A 196 -3.90 -19.36 -12.57
CA LEU A 196 -4.96 -19.13 -13.55
C LEU A 196 -4.44 -19.62 -14.91
N ASN A 197 -5.12 -20.61 -15.49
CA ASN A 197 -4.70 -21.23 -16.76
C ASN A 197 -3.22 -21.70 -16.74
N GLY A 198 -2.76 -22.24 -15.61
CA GLY A 198 -1.37 -22.70 -15.43
C GLY A 198 -0.34 -21.59 -15.18
N HIS A 199 -0.76 -20.33 -15.10
CA HIS A 199 0.14 -19.19 -14.88
C HIS A 199 -0.05 -18.63 -13.47
N LYS A 200 1.07 -18.27 -12.83
CA LYS A 200 1.04 -17.52 -11.55
C LYS A 200 0.56 -16.10 -11.82
N PHE A 201 -0.26 -15.58 -10.92
CA PHE A 201 -0.71 -14.19 -10.93
C PHE A 201 -0.64 -13.60 -9.52
N ASP A 202 -0.80 -12.29 -9.43
CA ASP A 202 -1.00 -11.56 -8.19
C ASP A 202 -2.23 -10.66 -8.31
N PHE A 203 -2.66 -10.12 -7.17
CA PHE A 203 -3.76 -9.16 -7.11
C PHE A 203 -3.22 -7.77 -6.78
N ARG A 204 -3.59 -6.78 -7.58
CA ARG A 204 -3.46 -5.37 -7.25
C ARG A 204 -4.74 -4.88 -6.59
N VAL A 205 -4.67 -4.74 -5.28
CA VAL A 205 -5.76 -4.19 -4.47
C VAL A 205 -5.52 -2.70 -4.22
N TYR A 206 -6.54 -1.87 -4.43
CA TYR A 206 -6.49 -0.43 -4.15
C TYR A 206 -7.19 -0.09 -2.84
N VAL A 207 -6.46 0.56 -1.94
CA VAL A 207 -6.95 0.99 -0.62
C VAL A 207 -6.79 2.50 -0.49
N LEU A 208 -7.86 3.20 -0.11
CA LEU A 208 -7.86 4.62 0.23
C LEU A 208 -7.87 4.80 1.75
N ILE A 209 -6.80 5.36 2.29
CA ILE A 209 -6.76 5.86 3.68
C ILE A 209 -7.16 7.33 3.65
N LEU A 210 -8.40 7.62 4.06
CA LEU A 210 -8.96 8.96 4.03
C LEU A 210 -8.55 9.77 5.27
N SER A 211 -8.38 9.11 6.41
CA SER A 211 -8.04 9.73 7.69
C SER A 211 -7.40 8.70 8.62
N LEU A 212 -6.46 9.15 9.45
CA LEU A 212 -5.85 8.34 10.50
C LEU A 212 -6.54 8.54 11.85
N GLU A 213 -7.20 9.68 12.06
CA GLU A 213 -7.84 10.04 13.33
C GLU A 213 -9.16 10.80 13.07
N PRO A 214 -10.33 10.14 13.20
CA PRO A 214 -10.48 8.69 13.37
C PRO A 214 -10.07 7.93 12.09
N LEU A 215 -9.59 6.70 12.26
CA LEU A 215 -9.18 5.85 11.14
C LEU A 215 -10.36 5.62 10.18
N ARG A 216 -10.19 6.02 8.92
CA ARG A 216 -11.16 5.79 7.83
C ARG A 216 -10.45 5.21 6.62
N VAL A 217 -10.75 3.96 6.32
CA VAL A 217 -10.13 3.16 5.25
C VAL A 217 -11.22 2.61 4.33
N PHE A 218 -11.01 2.71 3.02
CA PHE A 218 -11.91 2.21 1.99
C PHE A 218 -11.17 1.26 1.06
N LEU A 219 -11.80 0.15 0.72
CA LEU A 219 -11.30 -0.83 -0.23
C LEU A 219 -12.04 -0.61 -1.56
N SER A 220 -11.30 -0.49 -2.65
CA SER A 220 -11.89 -0.44 -4.00
C SER A 220 -12.52 -1.79 -4.34
N HIS A 221 -13.68 -1.76 -4.99
CA HIS A 221 -14.31 -2.96 -5.54
C HIS A 221 -13.55 -3.52 -6.75
N GLU A 222 -12.88 -2.64 -7.49
CA GLU A 222 -12.06 -2.98 -8.65
C GLU A 222 -10.58 -3.07 -8.27
N GLY A 223 -9.86 -3.94 -8.98
CA GLY A 223 -8.42 -4.20 -8.85
C GLY A 223 -7.83 -4.70 -10.18
N LEU A 224 -6.57 -5.14 -10.17
CA LEU A 224 -5.95 -5.85 -11.30
C LEU A 224 -5.51 -7.26 -10.90
#